data_AF-A0A132GPY9-F1
#
_entry.id   AF-A0A132GPY9-F1
#
_cell.length_a   1.000
_cell.length_b   1.000
_cell.length_c   1.000
_cell.angle_alpha   90.00
_cell.angle_beta   90.00
_cell.angle_gamma   90.00
#
_symmetry.space_group_name_H-M   'P 1'
#
loop_
_entity.id
_entity.type
_entity.pdbx_description
1 polymer ?
#
loop_
_entity_poly.entity_id
_entity_poly.type
_entity_poly.pdbx_seq_one_letter_code
_entity_poly.pdbx_strand_id
1 'polypeptide(L)'
;MVTERPDNRVKPGEMLSGGYGFYFKGHQKETPVEVLDQISIEPKIKPLEAAPRPQGQGIPYSSVITSDVYFSNDKFHEVLKSHGIVIDEAKKTLTIQSNLSKVDLQYDLKPEELQKLMANKVSGKGGVSVDARLAIINEVIGKDFDTKLTKDMLETKELVSLDLKPEVRQEVEAPFIEQERRIAEQQRLAEARAEQRRESERIERDPNAINGREIQTILGNKGWFQPVANGREMVVGEIRVDKTLNGTYVMEAEVNGRLIAHSISAKDYQKFLDLDDAHRLKMFDKVFNEVEIKSAHGESLYQDDLYLAHDGQS
;
A
#
# COMPACT_ATOMS: atom_id res chain seq x y z
N MET A 1 -24.99 -50.80 5.85
CA MET A 1 -24.59 -50.35 7.20
C MET A 1 -23.35 -51.15 7.58
N VAL A 2 -22.19 -50.50 7.56
CA VAL A 2 -20.94 -51.10 8.02
C VAL A 2 -20.73 -50.63 9.45
N THR A 3 -20.56 -51.55 10.38
CA THR A 3 -20.40 -51.28 11.80
C THR A 3 -19.09 -50.51 12.04
N GLU A 4 -19.18 -49.31 12.60
CA GLU A 4 -18.01 -48.52 12.96
C GLU A 4 -17.14 -49.28 13.98
N ARG A 5 -15.85 -49.37 13.69
CA ARG A 5 -14.90 -50.00 14.61
C ARG A 5 -14.51 -49.00 15.70
N PRO A 6 -14.40 -49.41 16.97
CA PRO A 6 -14.13 -48.51 18.10
C PRO A 6 -12.79 -47.74 18.07
N ASP A 7 -11.88 -48.03 17.13
CA ASP A 7 -10.53 -47.46 17.06
C ASP A 7 -10.31 -46.49 15.86
N ASN A 8 -11.40 -46.05 15.20
CA ASN A 8 -11.44 -44.95 14.23
C ASN A 8 -10.36 -44.89 13.11
N ARG A 9 -9.65 -45.98 12.84
CA ARG A 9 -8.65 -46.09 11.77
C ARG A 9 -9.28 -46.67 10.50
N VAL A 10 -9.31 -45.86 9.45
CA VAL A 10 -9.65 -46.26 8.07
C VAL A 10 -8.42 -46.79 7.34
N LYS A 11 -8.58 -47.86 6.56
CA LYS A 11 -7.51 -48.31 5.66
C LYS A 11 -7.43 -47.39 4.44
N PRO A 12 -6.23 -47.19 3.84
CA PRO A 12 -6.11 -46.45 2.60
C PRO A 12 -6.96 -47.13 1.51
N GLY A 13 -8.01 -46.45 1.04
CA GLY A 13 -8.95 -46.93 0.02
C GLY A 13 -10.40 -47.12 0.47
N GLU A 14 -10.73 -46.99 1.77
CA GLU A 14 -12.13 -47.00 2.23
C GLU A 14 -12.70 -45.57 2.25
N MET A 15 -13.66 -45.28 1.36
CA MET A 15 -14.44 -44.03 1.42
C MET A 15 -15.57 -44.16 2.45
N LEU A 16 -15.65 -43.19 3.37
CA LEU A 16 -16.75 -43.04 4.31
C LEU A 16 -18.05 -42.77 3.51
N SER A 17 -18.86 -43.82 3.35
CA SER A 17 -20.17 -43.72 2.70
C SER A 17 -21.16 -43.02 3.63
N GLY A 18 -21.35 -41.72 3.45
CA GLY A 18 -22.44 -41.00 4.09
C GLY A 18 -22.34 -39.49 3.93
N GLY A 19 -22.90 -38.95 2.84
CA GLY A 19 -22.95 -37.50 2.66
C GLY A 19 -23.68 -36.98 1.44
N TYR A 20 -24.50 -37.78 0.75
CA TYR A 20 -25.48 -37.23 -0.20
C TYR A 20 -26.74 -36.85 0.60
N GLY A 21 -26.86 -35.56 0.92
CA GLY A 21 -28.00 -34.99 1.62
C GLY A 21 -28.42 -33.69 0.96
N PHE A 22 -29.50 -33.75 0.18
CA PHE A 22 -30.27 -32.57 -0.21
C PHE A 22 -30.85 -31.94 1.06
N TYR A 23 -30.53 -30.68 1.36
CA TYR A 23 -31.20 -29.90 2.39
C TYR A 23 -32.03 -28.79 1.76
N PHE A 24 -33.32 -29.06 1.66
CA PHE A 24 -34.36 -28.05 1.52
C PHE A 24 -34.65 -27.48 2.91
N LYS A 25 -34.54 -26.17 3.10
CA LYS A 25 -35.28 -25.44 4.16
C LYS A 25 -35.32 -23.94 3.89
N GLY A 26 -36.49 -23.46 3.49
CA GLY A 26 -36.88 -22.08 3.71
C GLY A 26 -36.95 -21.78 5.21
N HIS A 27 -36.41 -20.63 5.58
CA HIS A 27 -36.92 -19.57 6.45
C HIS A 27 -35.77 -18.60 6.61
N GLN A 28 -36.01 -17.33 6.27
CA GLN A 28 -35.08 -16.22 6.48
C GLN A 28 -34.62 -16.24 7.94
N LYS A 29 -33.33 -16.49 8.14
CA LYS A 29 -32.61 -15.83 9.22
C LYS A 29 -31.81 -14.73 8.55
N GLU A 30 -32.15 -13.50 8.88
CA GLU A 30 -31.33 -12.33 8.64
C GLU A 30 -29.90 -12.66 9.06
N THR A 31 -29.03 -12.86 8.08
CA THR A 31 -27.60 -12.77 8.30
C THR A 31 -27.31 -11.30 8.60
N PRO A 32 -26.67 -10.95 9.72
CA PRO A 32 -26.21 -9.59 9.94
C PRO A 32 -25.35 -9.18 8.74
N VAL A 33 -25.66 -8.03 8.16
CA VAL A 33 -24.96 -7.38 7.04
C VAL A 33 -23.60 -6.84 7.51
N GLU A 34 -22.92 -7.49 8.45
CA GLU A 34 -21.76 -6.93 9.17
C GLU A 34 -20.41 -7.55 8.82
N VAL A 35 -20.33 -8.49 7.87
CA VAL A 35 -19.04 -9.18 7.59
C VAL A 35 -18.44 -8.85 6.21
N LEU A 36 -19.08 -7.99 5.41
CA LEU A 36 -18.49 -7.52 4.14
C LEU A 36 -17.65 -6.25 4.28
N ASP A 37 -17.78 -5.51 5.39
CA ASP A 37 -17.00 -4.28 5.64
C ASP A 37 -15.61 -4.53 6.26
N GLN A 38 -15.23 -5.79 6.50
CA GLN A 38 -13.94 -6.12 7.13
C GLN A 38 -13.00 -6.93 6.24
N ILE A 39 -13.17 -6.90 4.91
CA ILE A 39 -12.02 -7.17 4.05
C ILE A 39 -11.19 -5.88 4.07
N SER A 40 -10.49 -5.66 5.17
CA SER A 40 -9.37 -4.73 5.19
C SER A 40 -8.40 -5.26 4.15
N ILE A 41 -8.33 -4.59 3.00
CA ILE A 41 -7.37 -4.91 1.96
C ILE A 41 -6.03 -4.49 2.55
N GLU A 42 -5.40 -5.42 3.27
CA GLU A 42 -4.07 -5.18 3.79
C GLU A 42 -3.19 -4.78 2.59
N PRO A 43 -2.51 -3.63 2.66
CA PRO A 43 -1.65 -3.23 1.57
C PRO A 43 -0.62 -4.34 1.36
N LYS A 44 -0.45 -4.78 0.11
CA LYS A 44 0.48 -5.86 -0.24
C LYS A 44 1.92 -5.53 0.17
N ILE A 45 2.19 -4.23 0.38
CA ILE A 45 3.43 -3.68 0.89
C ILE A 45 3.18 -3.19 2.33
N LYS A 46 3.86 -3.80 3.30
CA LYS A 46 3.86 -3.31 4.68
C LYS A 46 4.61 -1.98 4.76
N PRO A 47 4.18 -0.98 5.54
CA PRO A 47 4.97 0.24 5.75
C PRO A 47 6.37 -0.06 6.30
N LEU A 48 7.38 0.78 5.96
CA LEU A 48 8.65 0.74 6.68
C LEU A 48 8.40 1.21 8.11
N GLU A 49 8.82 0.41 9.07
CA GLU A 49 8.74 0.79 10.47
C GLU A 49 9.97 1.62 10.83
N ALA A 50 9.75 2.78 11.45
CA ALA A 50 10.83 3.52 12.07
C ALA A 50 11.41 2.73 13.24
N ALA A 51 12.72 2.84 13.47
CA ALA A 51 13.35 2.20 14.61
C ALA A 51 12.74 2.71 15.93
N PRO A 52 12.48 1.83 16.91
CA PRO A 52 11.81 2.24 18.15
C PRO A 52 12.63 3.30 18.90
N ARG A 53 11.93 4.30 19.44
CA ARG A 53 12.51 5.40 20.25
C ARG A 53 11.92 5.36 21.66
N PRO A 54 12.48 4.55 22.58
CA PRO A 54 11.99 4.51 23.96
C PRO A 54 12.18 5.87 24.63
N GLN A 55 11.07 6.48 25.07
CA GLN A 55 11.08 7.77 25.76
C GLN A 55 11.23 7.60 27.26
N GLY A 56 11.88 8.55 27.94
CA GLY A 56 11.94 8.60 29.41
C GLY A 56 12.89 7.59 30.07
N GLN A 57 13.72 6.88 29.30
CA GLN A 57 14.69 5.90 29.81
C GLN A 57 16.13 6.44 29.89
N GLY A 58 16.36 7.70 29.54
CA GLY A 58 17.65 8.36 29.67
C GLY A 58 18.06 8.47 31.14
N ILE A 59 19.31 8.12 31.42
CA ILE A 59 19.91 8.23 32.75
C ILE A 59 20.71 9.53 32.79
N PRO A 60 20.24 10.59 33.49
CA PRO A 60 20.92 11.88 33.51
C PRO A 60 22.38 11.73 33.96
N TYR A 61 23.29 12.38 33.24
CA TYR A 61 24.72 12.33 33.50
C TYR A 61 25.06 12.64 34.96
N SER A 62 24.49 13.70 35.53
CA SER A 62 24.73 14.11 36.92
C SER A 62 24.19 13.13 37.97
N SER A 63 23.32 12.20 37.58
CA SER A 63 22.77 11.19 38.51
C SER A 63 23.74 10.03 38.78
N VAL A 64 24.59 9.70 37.81
CA VAL A 64 25.52 8.55 37.88
C VAL A 64 26.97 9.00 38.04
N ILE A 65 27.31 10.15 37.46
CA ILE A 65 28.66 10.71 37.46
C ILE A 65 28.67 11.96 38.35
N THR A 66 29.09 11.76 39.60
CA THR A 66 29.19 12.84 40.60
C THR A 66 30.44 13.70 40.47
N SER A 67 31.45 13.23 39.71
CA SER A 67 32.67 13.99 39.40
C SER A 67 33.20 13.62 38.03
N ASP A 68 33.41 14.63 37.19
CA ASP A 68 34.03 14.50 35.86
C ASP A 68 35.47 13.98 35.90
N VAL A 69 36.09 13.87 37.08
CA VAL A 69 37.47 13.43 37.26
C VAL A 69 37.54 11.99 37.83
N TYR A 70 36.49 11.56 38.55
CA TYR A 70 36.46 10.30 39.29
C TYR A 70 35.23 9.45 38.93
N PHE A 71 35.08 9.11 37.65
CA PHE A 71 34.03 8.18 37.20
C PHE A 71 34.63 6.97 36.47
N SER A 72 33.90 5.86 36.46
CA SER A 72 34.27 4.64 35.72
C SER A 72 33.76 4.72 34.29
N ASN A 73 34.56 4.24 33.33
CA ASN A 73 34.19 4.24 31.92
C ASN A 73 32.82 3.58 31.67
N ASP A 74 32.54 2.48 32.36
CA ASP A 74 31.27 1.74 32.27
C ASP A 74 30.05 2.62 32.56
N LYS A 75 30.15 3.50 33.56
CA LYS A 75 29.08 4.44 33.93
C LYS A 75 28.80 5.47 32.84
N PHE A 76 29.85 5.95 32.18
CA PHE A 76 29.69 6.90 31.07
C PHE A 76 29.09 6.21 29.84
N HIS A 77 29.51 4.97 29.56
CA HIS A 77 28.92 4.17 28.48
C HIS A 77 27.45 3.82 28.75
N GLU A 78 27.09 3.57 30.02
CA GLU A 78 25.70 3.38 30.44
C GLU A 78 24.86 4.64 30.18
N VAL A 79 25.37 5.82 30.54
CA VAL A 79 24.73 7.10 30.23
C VAL A 79 24.58 7.27 28.71
N LEU A 80 25.64 7.07 27.92
CA LEU A 80 25.57 7.18 26.45
C LEU A 80 24.51 6.23 25.87
N LYS A 81 24.52 4.96 26.30
CA LYS A 81 23.57 3.93 25.84
C LYS A 81 22.13 4.30 26.16
N SER A 82 21.87 4.85 27.35
CA SER A 82 20.53 5.30 27.75
C SER A 82 20.00 6.47 26.90
N HIS A 83 20.90 7.27 26.31
CA HIS A 83 20.56 8.38 25.42
C HIS A 83 20.59 8.00 23.93
N GLY A 84 20.76 6.72 23.60
CA GLY A 84 20.76 6.23 22.23
C GLY A 84 22.11 6.28 21.52
N ILE A 85 23.21 6.39 22.27
CA ILE A 85 24.58 6.36 21.74
C ILE A 85 25.22 5.05 22.17
N VAL A 86 25.39 4.13 21.22
CA VAL A 86 25.89 2.78 21.50
C VAL A 86 27.23 2.58 20.83
N ILE A 87 28.25 2.27 21.62
CA ILE A 87 29.58 1.89 21.12
C ILE A 87 29.70 0.37 21.24
N ASP A 88 29.81 -0.31 20.10
CA ASP A 88 30.03 -1.76 20.04
C ASP A 88 31.52 -2.04 19.84
N GLU A 89 32.18 -2.56 20.87
CA GLU A 89 33.62 -2.88 20.83
C GLU A 89 33.92 -4.05 19.89
N ALA A 90 33.05 -5.06 19.83
CA ALA A 90 33.25 -6.26 19.03
C ALA A 90 33.16 -5.94 17.54
N LYS A 91 32.18 -5.11 17.17
CA LYS A 91 31.97 -4.66 15.79
C LYS A 91 32.79 -3.42 15.44
N LYS A 92 33.34 -2.71 16.43
CA LYS A 92 34.03 -1.43 16.28
C LYS A 92 33.15 -0.36 15.63
N THR A 93 31.88 -0.32 16.04
CA THR A 93 30.91 0.61 15.45
C THR A 93 30.27 1.50 16.50
N LEU A 94 29.96 2.73 16.09
CA LEU A 94 29.17 3.70 16.85
C LEU A 94 27.77 3.78 16.22
N THR A 95 26.73 3.54 17.01
CA THR A 95 25.33 3.68 16.57
C THR A 95 24.69 4.87 17.26
N ILE A 96 24.06 5.75 16.48
CA ILE A 96 23.31 6.91 16.94
C ILE A 96 21.82 6.69 16.69
N GLN A 97 21.05 6.66 17.78
CA GLN A 97 19.60 6.52 17.79
C GLN A 97 18.98 7.86 18.19
N SER A 98 18.94 8.80 17.24
CA SER A 98 18.39 10.13 17.53
C SER A 98 16.86 10.13 17.53
N ASN A 99 16.26 10.92 18.41
CA ASN A 99 14.81 11.14 18.45
C ASN A 99 14.26 11.77 17.16
N LEU A 100 15.09 12.53 16.44
CA LEU A 100 14.70 13.23 15.22
C LEU A 100 14.85 12.38 13.94
N SER A 101 15.48 11.20 14.05
CA SER A 101 15.69 10.29 12.91
C SER A 101 14.83 9.04 13.01
N LYS A 102 14.23 8.65 11.88
CA LYS A 102 13.46 7.39 11.75
C LYS A 102 14.34 6.14 11.70
N VAL A 103 15.64 6.29 11.43
CA VAL A 103 16.61 5.18 11.32
C VAL A 103 17.76 5.34 12.29
N ASP A 104 18.41 4.21 12.59
CA ASP A 104 19.65 4.17 13.35
C ASP A 104 20.82 4.38 12.39
N LEU A 105 21.72 5.30 12.73
CA LEU A 105 22.91 5.59 11.92
C LEU A 105 24.12 4.92 12.56
N GLN A 106 24.76 4.04 11.81
CA GLN A 106 25.92 3.27 12.26
C GLN A 106 27.18 3.73 11.55
N TYR A 107 28.24 3.94 12.32
CA TYR A 107 29.52 4.46 11.87
C TYR A 107 30.64 3.51 12.25
N ASP A 108 31.62 3.34 11.37
CA ASP A 108 32.84 2.59 11.68
C ASP A 108 33.81 3.45 12.49
N LEU A 109 34.31 2.92 13.60
CA LEU A 109 35.31 3.58 14.45
C LEU A 109 36.72 3.13 14.08
N LYS A 110 37.65 4.08 13.99
CA LYS A 110 39.08 3.75 13.86
C LYS A 110 39.59 3.13 15.16
N PRO A 111 40.62 2.26 15.10
CA PRO A 111 41.19 1.65 16.31
C PRO A 111 41.67 2.67 17.35
N GLU A 112 42.21 3.81 16.90
CA GLU A 112 42.66 4.89 17.80
C GLU A 112 41.49 5.63 18.48
N GLU A 113 40.38 5.81 17.78
CA GLU A 113 39.16 6.43 18.29
C GLU A 113 38.52 5.52 19.33
N LEU A 114 38.41 4.22 19.02
CA LEU A 114 37.88 3.21 19.94
C LEU A 114 38.71 3.12 21.22
N GLN A 115 40.04 3.11 21.13
CA GLN A 115 40.91 3.09 22.31
C GLN A 115 40.70 4.31 23.22
N LYS A 116 40.49 5.50 22.64
CA LYS A 116 40.23 6.73 23.40
C LYS A 116 38.83 6.72 24.03
N LEU A 117 37.82 6.21 23.32
CA LEU A 117 36.44 6.08 23.81
C LEU A 117 36.30 5.01 24.90
N MET A 118 37.16 3.98 24.88
CA MET A 118 37.24 2.91 25.88
C MET A 118 38.26 3.16 27.01
N ALA A 119 38.93 4.32 27.02
CA ALA A 119 39.96 4.59 28.01
C ALA A 119 39.37 4.56 29.43
N ASN A 120 40.00 3.85 30.37
CA ASN A 120 39.52 3.80 31.76
C ASN A 120 39.98 5.00 32.60
N LYS A 121 40.98 5.75 32.13
CA LYS A 121 41.51 6.92 32.84
C LYS A 121 40.91 8.19 32.26
N VAL A 122 40.49 9.09 33.15
CA VAL A 122 39.88 10.38 32.79
C VAL A 122 40.89 11.53 32.90
N SER A 123 41.85 11.43 33.82
CA SER A 123 42.91 12.44 34.04
C SER A 123 44.31 11.80 34.11
N GLY A 124 45.35 12.62 33.90
CA GLY A 124 46.76 12.18 33.90
C GLY A 124 47.29 11.72 32.53
N LYS A 125 48.51 11.14 32.51
CA LYS A 125 49.16 10.69 31.27
C LYS A 125 48.38 9.52 30.65
N GLY A 126 47.77 9.75 29.48
CA GLY A 126 46.90 8.78 28.81
C GLY A 126 45.44 8.78 29.26
N GLY A 127 45.01 9.79 30.04
CA GLY A 127 43.60 10.00 30.38
C GLY A 127 42.84 10.74 29.27
N VAL A 128 41.56 10.41 29.08
CA VAL A 128 40.67 11.05 28.12
C VAL A 128 39.44 11.62 28.84
N SER A 129 39.31 12.95 28.84
CA SER A 129 38.18 13.65 29.46
C SER A 129 36.86 13.38 28.73
N VAL A 130 35.74 13.69 29.39
CA VAL A 130 34.40 13.58 28.79
C VAL A 130 34.28 14.44 27.55
N ASP A 131 34.70 15.70 27.62
CA ASP A 131 34.68 16.60 26.46
C ASP A 131 35.52 16.07 25.28
N ALA A 132 36.67 15.45 25.55
CA ALA A 132 37.49 14.85 24.51
C ALA A 132 36.80 13.64 23.85
N ARG A 133 36.05 12.84 24.61
CA ARG A 133 35.25 11.72 24.07
C ARG A 133 34.08 12.22 23.24
N LEU A 134 33.35 13.22 23.74
CA LEU A 134 32.26 13.85 23.00
C LEU A 134 32.80 14.51 21.71
N ALA A 135 33.99 15.10 21.74
CA ALA A 135 34.64 15.64 20.56
C ALA A 135 34.95 14.56 19.51
N ILE A 136 35.45 13.38 19.92
CA ILE A 136 35.68 12.24 19.00
C ILE A 136 34.35 11.78 18.38
N ILE A 137 33.30 11.64 19.19
CA ILE A 137 31.96 11.27 18.68
C ILE A 137 31.48 12.30 17.67
N ASN A 138 31.60 13.60 17.99
CA ASN A 138 31.23 14.70 17.10
C ASN A 138 32.06 14.73 15.80
N GLU A 139 33.33 14.32 15.83
CA GLU A 139 34.17 14.20 14.63
C GLU A 139 33.69 13.06 13.73
N VAL A 140 33.35 11.91 14.32
CA VAL A 140 32.85 10.72 13.59
C VAL A 140 31.52 11.02 12.91
N ILE A 141 30.59 11.67 13.62
CA ILE A 141 29.22 11.91 13.12
C ILE A 141 29.06 13.24 12.37
N GLY A 142 30.03 14.15 12.46
CA GLY A 142 29.91 15.53 11.98
C GLY A 142 29.79 15.71 10.46
N LYS A 143 29.98 14.63 9.69
CA LYS A 143 29.66 14.62 8.26
C LYS A 143 28.15 14.63 8.02
N ASP A 144 27.38 13.98 8.88
CA ASP A 144 25.97 13.67 8.64
C ASP A 144 25.02 14.46 9.54
N PHE A 145 25.48 14.87 10.73
CA PHE A 145 24.72 15.71 11.65
C PHE A 145 25.13 17.18 11.58
N ASP A 146 24.16 18.07 11.73
CA ASP A 146 24.35 19.52 11.87
C ASP A 146 24.51 19.91 13.35
N THR A 147 23.71 19.27 14.21
CA THR A 147 23.75 19.49 15.67
C THR A 147 24.88 18.68 16.31
N LYS A 148 25.69 19.35 17.14
CA LYS A 148 26.75 18.70 17.92
C LYS A 148 26.20 18.09 19.20
N LEU A 149 26.70 16.91 19.55
CA LEU A 149 26.46 16.29 20.85
C LEU A 149 27.16 17.10 21.94
N THR A 150 26.39 17.58 22.91
CA THR A 150 26.90 18.29 24.09
C THR A 150 26.59 17.52 25.36
N LYS A 151 27.32 17.85 26.44
CA LYS A 151 27.09 17.26 27.76
C LYS A 151 25.67 17.54 28.27
N ASP A 152 25.13 18.72 27.99
CA ASP A 152 23.78 19.12 28.42
C ASP A 152 22.68 18.20 27.86
N MET A 153 22.89 17.63 26.65
CA MET A 153 21.95 16.67 26.07
C MET A 153 21.89 15.35 26.85
N LEU A 154 22.96 15.02 27.58
CA LEU A 154 23.06 13.82 28.42
C LEU A 154 22.48 14.00 29.83
N GLU A 155 21.98 15.19 30.18
CA GLU A 155 21.27 15.44 31.46
C GLU A 155 19.77 15.17 31.36
N THR A 156 19.27 14.87 30.16
CA THR A 156 17.85 14.64 29.94
C THR A 156 17.47 13.19 30.25
N LYS A 157 16.17 12.90 30.28
CA LYS A 157 15.65 11.53 30.37
C LYS A 157 15.25 10.97 29.00
N GLU A 158 15.58 11.69 27.93
CA GLU A 158 15.17 11.37 26.57
C GLU A 158 16.39 10.99 25.73
N LEU A 159 16.15 10.43 24.55
CA LEU A 159 17.21 10.18 23.58
C LEU A 159 17.77 11.50 23.05
N VAL A 160 19.02 11.47 22.58
CA VAL A 160 19.63 12.66 21.99
C VAL A 160 18.85 13.15 20.76
N SER A 161 18.58 14.44 20.72
CA SER A 161 17.93 15.10 19.58
C SER A 161 19.00 15.79 18.74
N LEU A 162 19.48 15.08 17.71
CA LEU A 162 20.53 15.53 16.81
C LEU A 162 19.94 15.65 15.41
N ASP A 163 19.98 16.85 14.85
CA ASP A 163 19.50 17.11 13.50
C ASP A 163 20.48 16.60 12.46
N LEU A 164 19.94 15.88 11.48
CA LEU A 164 20.67 15.50 10.28
C LEU A 164 20.79 16.68 9.33
N LYS A 165 21.90 16.74 8.62
CA LYS A 165 22.04 17.66 7.49
C LYS A 165 20.96 17.40 6.44
N PRO A 166 20.51 18.45 5.72
CA PRO A 166 19.39 18.32 4.81
C PRO A 166 19.60 17.26 3.72
N GLU A 167 20.84 17.07 3.26
CA GLU A 167 21.19 16.06 2.25
C GLU A 167 20.99 14.64 2.80
N VAL A 168 21.54 14.34 3.96
CA VAL A 168 21.45 13.01 4.59
C VAL A 168 20.02 12.72 5.04
N ARG A 169 19.33 13.74 5.55
CA ARG A 169 17.92 13.63 5.94
C ARG A 169 17.04 13.22 4.76
N GLN A 170 17.23 13.83 3.59
CA GLN A 170 16.48 13.48 2.39
C GLN A 170 16.74 12.04 1.96
N GLU A 171 17.98 11.58 2.00
CA GLU A 171 18.34 10.20 1.65
C GLU A 171 17.72 9.18 2.61
N VAL A 172 17.74 9.47 3.91
CA VAL A 172 17.13 8.61 4.95
C VAL A 172 15.61 8.58 4.85
N GLU A 173 14.97 9.72 4.56
CA GLU A 173 13.51 9.82 4.48
C GLU A 173 12.93 9.37 3.13
N ALA A 174 13.71 9.44 2.03
CA ALA A 174 13.30 9.04 0.69
C ALA A 174 12.63 7.65 0.60
N PRO A 175 13.22 6.56 1.15
CA PRO A 175 12.59 5.24 1.06
C PRO A 175 11.25 5.17 1.81
N PHE A 176 11.10 5.89 2.92
CA PHE A 176 9.82 5.96 3.64
C PHE A 176 8.77 6.67 2.81
N ILE A 177 9.11 7.82 2.21
CA ILE A 177 8.21 8.62 1.38
C ILE A 177 7.77 7.83 0.14
N GLU A 178 8.72 7.18 -0.55
CA GLU A 178 8.42 6.38 -1.73
C GLU A 178 7.48 5.22 -1.39
N GLN A 179 7.72 4.55 -0.28
CA GLN A 179 6.89 3.44 0.16
C GLN A 179 5.49 3.88 0.57
N GLU A 180 5.36 4.98 1.31
CA GLU A 180 4.06 5.59 1.64
C GLU A 180 3.27 5.95 0.37
N ARG A 181 3.92 6.54 -0.63
CA ARG A 181 3.30 6.83 -1.94
C ARG A 181 2.79 5.56 -2.62
N ARG A 182 3.60 4.51 -2.66
CA ARG A 182 3.21 3.22 -3.26
C ARG A 182 2.03 2.57 -2.55
N ILE A 183 1.99 2.65 -1.22
CA ILE A 183 0.86 2.15 -0.41
C ILE A 183 -0.40 2.95 -0.73
N ALA A 184 -0.31 4.29 -0.75
CA ALA A 184 -1.44 5.16 -1.07
C ALA A 184 -1.97 4.91 -2.49
N GLU A 185 -1.09 4.70 -3.47
CA GLU A 185 -1.49 4.36 -4.84
C GLU A 185 -2.21 3.01 -4.91
N GLN A 186 -1.69 1.99 -4.23
CA GLN A 186 -2.37 0.69 -4.15
C GLN A 186 -3.75 0.78 -3.52
N GLN A 187 -3.90 1.56 -2.45
CA GLN A 187 -5.19 1.80 -1.81
C GLN A 187 -6.16 2.51 -2.75
N ARG A 188 -5.71 3.57 -3.45
CA ARG A 188 -6.53 4.28 -4.43
C ARG A 188 -7.01 3.37 -5.56
N LEU A 189 -6.13 2.52 -6.08
CA LEU A 189 -6.48 1.54 -7.12
C LEU A 189 -7.46 0.48 -6.61
N ALA A 190 -7.28 0.01 -5.38
CA ALA A 190 -8.17 -0.96 -4.75
C ALA A 190 -9.56 -0.36 -4.52
N GLU A 191 -9.64 0.88 -4.06
CA GLU A 191 -10.90 1.61 -3.88
C GLU A 191 -11.62 1.84 -5.21
N ALA A 192 -10.91 2.29 -6.26
CA ALA A 192 -11.48 2.45 -7.59
C ALA A 192 -12.04 1.13 -8.16
N ARG A 193 -11.33 0.01 -7.95
CA ARG A 193 -11.84 -1.33 -8.33
C ARG A 193 -13.05 -1.75 -7.52
N ALA A 194 -13.06 -1.46 -6.23
CA ALA A 194 -14.21 -1.74 -5.37
C ALA A 194 -15.44 -0.92 -5.80
N GLU A 195 -15.25 0.34 -6.17
CA GLU A 195 -16.29 1.20 -6.71
C GLU A 195 -16.84 0.66 -8.04
N GLN A 196 -15.97 0.33 -9.00
CA GLN A 196 -16.37 -0.31 -10.26
C GLN A 196 -17.17 -1.60 -10.03
N ARG A 197 -16.74 -2.43 -9.07
CA ARG A 197 -17.45 -3.66 -8.71
C ARG A 197 -18.83 -3.37 -8.13
N ARG A 198 -18.95 -2.40 -7.22
CA ARG A 198 -20.26 -1.99 -6.66
C ARG A 198 -21.18 -1.44 -7.75
N GLU A 199 -20.64 -0.71 -8.71
CA GLU A 199 -21.38 -0.22 -9.88
C GLU A 199 -21.89 -1.39 -10.73
N SER A 200 -21.03 -2.34 -11.11
CA SER A 200 -21.44 -3.56 -11.81
C SER A 200 -22.52 -4.33 -11.04
N GLU A 201 -22.33 -4.59 -9.75
CA GLU A 201 -23.31 -5.30 -8.91
C GLU A 201 -24.65 -4.54 -8.80
N ARG A 202 -24.64 -3.20 -8.84
CA ARG A 202 -25.86 -2.38 -8.90
C ARG A 202 -26.58 -2.58 -10.23
N ILE A 203 -25.84 -2.53 -11.33
CA ILE A 203 -26.39 -2.69 -12.69
C ILE A 203 -26.96 -4.09 -12.89
N GLU A 204 -26.25 -5.15 -12.47
CA GLU A 204 -26.71 -6.54 -12.57
C GLU A 204 -28.03 -6.81 -11.81
N ARG A 205 -28.29 -6.06 -10.73
CA ARG A 205 -29.52 -6.18 -9.94
C ARG A 205 -30.69 -5.38 -10.53
N ASP A 206 -30.43 -4.43 -11.43
CA ASP A 206 -31.45 -3.62 -12.06
C ASP A 206 -31.94 -4.30 -13.35
N PRO A 207 -33.17 -4.82 -13.40
CA PRO A 207 -33.69 -5.48 -14.60
C PRO A 207 -33.79 -4.55 -15.82
N ASN A 208 -33.82 -3.24 -15.58
CA ASN A 208 -33.90 -2.21 -16.61
C ASN A 208 -32.52 -1.78 -17.14
N ALA A 209 -31.42 -2.31 -16.57
CA ALA A 209 -30.07 -1.93 -16.94
C ALA A 209 -29.24 -3.14 -17.39
N ILE A 210 -28.17 -2.85 -18.14
CA ILE A 210 -27.10 -3.79 -18.49
C ILE A 210 -25.77 -3.03 -18.46
N ASN A 211 -24.69 -3.75 -18.17
CA ASN A 211 -23.36 -3.15 -18.17
C ASN A 211 -22.73 -3.25 -19.56
N GLY A 212 -22.67 -2.14 -20.29
CA GLY A 212 -22.03 -2.06 -21.60
C GLY A 212 -20.55 -2.42 -21.57
N ARG A 213 -19.87 -2.27 -20.41
CA ARG A 213 -18.44 -2.58 -20.24
C ARG A 213 -18.17 -4.09 -20.31
N GLU A 214 -19.20 -4.92 -20.14
CA GLU A 214 -19.12 -6.38 -20.16
C GLU A 214 -19.38 -6.98 -21.55
N ILE A 215 -19.42 -6.15 -22.61
CA ILE A 215 -19.62 -6.62 -23.99
C ILE A 215 -18.66 -7.75 -24.38
N GLN A 216 -17.41 -7.73 -23.90
CA GLN A 216 -16.45 -8.80 -24.19
C GLN A 216 -16.81 -10.12 -23.48
N THR A 217 -17.35 -10.04 -22.26
CA THR A 217 -17.83 -11.22 -21.51
C THR A 217 -19.10 -11.78 -22.14
N ILE A 218 -20.02 -10.91 -22.58
CA ILE A 218 -21.36 -11.27 -23.06
C ILE A 218 -21.33 -11.72 -24.53
N LEU A 219 -20.56 -11.03 -25.37
CA LEU A 219 -20.51 -11.26 -26.82
C LEU A 219 -19.16 -11.79 -27.32
N GLY A 220 -18.22 -12.11 -26.42
CA GLY A 220 -16.92 -12.70 -26.73
C GLY A 220 -15.92 -11.67 -27.25
N ASN A 221 -15.37 -11.88 -28.44
CA ASN A 221 -14.34 -11.00 -29.01
C ASN A 221 -14.91 -9.69 -29.60
N LYS A 222 -15.96 -9.11 -29.01
CA LYS A 222 -16.60 -7.89 -29.52
C LYS A 222 -16.40 -6.72 -28.57
N GLY A 223 -16.28 -5.53 -29.14
CA GLY A 223 -16.17 -4.26 -28.41
C GLY A 223 -17.06 -3.20 -29.04
N TRP A 224 -17.15 -2.06 -28.36
CA TRP A 224 -17.81 -0.87 -28.87
C TRP A 224 -16.83 0.00 -29.63
N PHE A 225 -17.17 0.42 -30.83
CA PHE A 225 -16.32 1.22 -31.67
C PHE A 225 -17.08 2.41 -32.21
N GLN A 226 -16.35 3.46 -32.58
CA GLN A 226 -16.93 4.56 -33.33
C GLN A 226 -17.46 4.02 -34.70
N PRO A 227 -18.62 4.48 -35.16
CA PRO A 227 -19.30 4.01 -36.39
C PRO A 227 -18.64 4.56 -37.67
N VAL A 228 -17.33 4.36 -37.79
CA VAL A 228 -16.51 4.68 -38.96
C VAL A 228 -15.58 3.50 -39.26
N ALA A 229 -15.07 3.38 -40.50
CA ALA A 229 -14.31 2.21 -40.95
C ALA A 229 -13.17 1.81 -39.99
N ASN A 230 -12.38 2.78 -39.54
CA ASN A 230 -11.29 2.61 -38.56
C ASN A 230 -11.64 3.32 -37.25
N GLY A 231 -12.85 3.09 -36.74
CA GLY A 231 -13.33 3.73 -35.53
C GLY A 231 -12.50 3.35 -34.31
N ARG A 232 -12.24 4.33 -33.43
CA ARG A 232 -11.59 4.08 -32.14
C ARG A 232 -12.51 3.21 -31.26
N GLU A 233 -11.93 2.33 -30.46
CA GLU A 233 -12.65 1.65 -29.38
C GLU A 233 -13.22 2.68 -28.39
N MET A 234 -14.45 2.45 -27.96
CA MET A 234 -15.18 3.30 -27.03
C MET A 234 -15.58 2.50 -25.80
N VAL A 235 -15.72 3.18 -24.68
CA VAL A 235 -16.23 2.59 -23.44
C VAL A 235 -17.70 2.97 -23.32
N VAL A 236 -18.57 1.96 -23.27
CA VAL A 236 -19.99 2.14 -22.95
C VAL A 236 -20.21 1.62 -21.53
N GLY A 237 -20.72 2.48 -20.65
CA GLY A 237 -21.02 2.21 -19.24
C GLY A 237 -22.39 1.54 -19.06
N GLU A 238 -23.12 1.96 -18.03
CA GLU A 238 -24.51 1.54 -17.80
C GLU A 238 -25.37 1.89 -19.02
N ILE A 239 -26.10 0.92 -19.57
CA ILE A 239 -27.16 1.11 -20.56
C ILE A 239 -28.47 0.77 -19.86
N ARG A 240 -29.39 1.73 -19.79
CA ARG A 240 -30.65 1.59 -19.06
C ARG A 240 -31.85 2.06 -19.86
N VAL A 241 -33.02 1.52 -19.56
CA VAL A 241 -34.31 1.97 -20.11
C VAL A 241 -35.24 2.47 -19.01
N ASP A 242 -35.84 3.63 -19.22
CA ASP A 242 -36.74 4.24 -18.24
C ASP A 242 -38.01 4.79 -18.88
N LYS A 243 -39.07 4.84 -18.07
CA LYS A 243 -40.29 5.58 -18.39
C LYS A 243 -40.22 6.96 -17.75
N THR A 244 -40.17 7.99 -18.58
CA THR A 244 -40.20 9.39 -18.13
C THR A 244 -41.57 9.77 -17.56
N LEU A 245 -41.60 10.84 -16.76
CA LEU A 245 -42.81 11.41 -16.14
C LEU A 245 -43.90 11.75 -17.16
N ASN A 246 -43.51 12.08 -18.39
CA ASN A 246 -44.42 12.42 -19.48
C ASN A 246 -45.03 11.19 -20.18
N GLY A 247 -44.75 9.98 -19.70
CA GLY A 247 -45.23 8.74 -20.27
C GLY A 247 -44.45 8.23 -21.49
N THR A 248 -43.41 8.94 -21.91
CA THR A 248 -42.47 8.53 -22.96
C THR A 248 -41.41 7.57 -22.43
N TYR A 249 -40.87 6.73 -23.30
CA TYR A 249 -39.82 5.76 -22.97
C TYR A 249 -38.50 6.22 -23.55
N VAL A 250 -37.43 6.08 -22.77
CA VAL A 250 -36.07 6.47 -23.15
C VAL A 250 -35.10 5.33 -22.87
N MET A 251 -34.08 5.24 -23.72
CA MET A 251 -32.88 4.44 -23.47
C MET A 251 -31.73 5.42 -23.26
N GLU A 252 -30.96 5.23 -22.19
CA GLU A 252 -29.85 6.07 -21.80
C GLU A 252 -28.59 5.24 -21.64
N ALA A 253 -27.45 5.81 -22.00
CA ALA A 253 -26.16 5.17 -21.78
C ALA A 253 -25.05 6.18 -21.55
N GLU A 254 -24.04 5.76 -20.79
CA GLU A 254 -22.79 6.52 -20.65
C GLU A 254 -21.79 6.07 -21.73
N VAL A 255 -21.41 6.94 -22.66
CA VAL A 255 -20.41 6.64 -23.70
C VAL A 255 -19.19 7.55 -23.51
N ASN A 256 -18.03 6.97 -23.23
CA ASN A 256 -16.79 7.67 -22.91
C ASN A 256 -16.98 8.79 -21.86
N GLY A 257 -17.74 8.53 -20.80
CA GLY A 257 -18.02 9.50 -19.74
C GLY A 257 -19.10 10.53 -20.07
N ARG A 258 -19.80 10.41 -21.21
CA ARG A 258 -20.90 11.29 -21.59
C ARG A 258 -22.22 10.55 -21.56
N LEU A 259 -23.20 11.08 -20.82
CA LEU A 259 -24.56 10.56 -20.84
C LEU A 259 -25.25 10.94 -22.15
N ILE A 260 -25.73 9.94 -22.88
CA ILE A 260 -26.52 10.08 -24.10
C ILE A 260 -27.86 9.37 -23.93
N ALA A 261 -28.91 9.91 -24.54
CA ALA A 261 -30.27 9.42 -24.38
C ALA A 261 -31.03 9.48 -25.71
N HIS A 262 -31.76 8.42 -26.04
CA HIS A 262 -32.63 8.34 -27.21
C HIS A 262 -34.03 7.88 -26.81
N SER A 263 -35.05 8.44 -27.46
CA SER A 263 -36.42 7.99 -27.23
C SER A 263 -36.67 6.64 -27.92
N ILE A 264 -37.34 5.73 -27.21
CA ILE A 264 -37.70 4.40 -27.71
C ILE A 264 -39.21 4.20 -27.67
N SER A 265 -39.71 3.24 -28.44
CA SER A 265 -41.13 2.89 -28.40
C SER A 265 -41.47 2.08 -27.14
N ALA A 266 -42.74 2.09 -26.71
CA ALA A 266 -43.21 1.25 -25.60
C ALA A 266 -42.96 -0.25 -25.85
N LYS A 267 -43.02 -0.67 -27.11
CA LYS A 267 -42.73 -2.03 -27.54
C LYS A 267 -41.25 -2.37 -27.38
N ASP A 268 -40.38 -1.44 -27.74
CA ASP A 268 -38.93 -1.60 -27.59
C ASP A 268 -38.50 -1.59 -26.13
N TYR A 269 -39.12 -0.75 -25.30
CA TYR A 269 -38.96 -0.78 -23.85
C TYR A 269 -39.28 -2.17 -23.29
N GLN A 270 -40.47 -2.70 -23.58
CA GLN A 270 -40.87 -4.02 -23.09
C GLN A 270 -39.94 -5.12 -23.62
N LYS A 271 -39.57 -5.03 -24.90
CA LYS A 271 -38.63 -5.96 -25.52
C LYS A 271 -37.27 -5.94 -24.83
N PHE A 272 -36.74 -4.79 -24.43
CA PHE A 272 -35.49 -4.71 -23.69
C PHE A 272 -35.57 -5.50 -22.38
N LEU A 273 -36.67 -5.35 -21.63
CA LEU A 273 -36.87 -6.07 -20.37
C LEU A 273 -36.95 -7.59 -20.56
N ASP A 274 -37.57 -8.05 -21.65
CA ASP A 274 -37.80 -9.47 -21.93
C ASP A 274 -36.59 -10.20 -22.56
N LEU A 275 -35.60 -9.46 -23.07
CA LEU A 275 -34.40 -10.02 -23.73
C LEU A 275 -33.29 -10.36 -22.72
N ASP A 276 -32.40 -11.27 -23.10
CA ASP A 276 -31.10 -11.51 -22.46
C ASP A 276 -30.05 -10.46 -22.87
N ASP A 277 -29.01 -10.32 -22.06
CA ASP A 277 -28.01 -9.26 -22.19
C ASP A 277 -27.36 -9.19 -23.58
N ALA A 278 -27.07 -10.32 -24.21
CA ALA A 278 -26.50 -10.36 -25.55
C ALA A 278 -27.42 -9.71 -26.60
N HIS A 279 -28.73 -9.89 -26.47
CA HIS A 279 -29.70 -9.26 -27.35
C HIS A 279 -29.99 -7.81 -26.96
N ARG A 280 -29.93 -7.47 -25.67
CA ARG A 280 -30.05 -6.09 -25.20
C ARG A 280 -28.90 -5.22 -25.71
N LEU A 281 -27.65 -5.71 -25.72
CA LEU A 281 -26.50 -5.00 -26.31
C LEU A 281 -26.68 -4.78 -27.82
N LYS A 282 -27.14 -5.79 -28.56
CA LYS A 282 -27.44 -5.66 -30.00
C LYS A 282 -28.62 -4.73 -30.30
N MET A 283 -29.53 -4.57 -29.33
CA MET A 283 -30.62 -3.63 -29.44
C MET A 283 -30.11 -2.20 -29.26
N PHE A 284 -29.25 -1.96 -28.27
CA PHE A 284 -28.58 -0.69 -28.06
C PHE A 284 -27.80 -0.22 -29.30
N ASP A 285 -26.97 -1.10 -29.89
CA ASP A 285 -26.25 -0.88 -31.15
C ASP A 285 -27.13 -0.38 -32.32
N LYS A 286 -28.41 -0.76 -32.33
CA LYS A 286 -29.38 -0.32 -33.35
C LYS A 286 -30.06 1.00 -33.03
N VAL A 287 -30.23 1.30 -31.75
CA VAL A 287 -30.90 2.51 -31.27
C VAL A 287 -29.93 3.70 -31.32
N PHE A 288 -28.66 3.46 -31.04
CA PHE A 288 -27.62 4.48 -30.94
C PHE A 288 -26.71 4.43 -32.15
N ASN A 289 -26.80 5.44 -33.00
CA ASN A 289 -25.93 5.57 -34.17
C ASN A 289 -24.56 6.14 -33.84
N GLU A 290 -24.29 6.47 -32.57
CA GLU A 290 -23.01 6.98 -32.08
C GLU A 290 -21.99 5.87 -31.82
N VAL A 291 -22.44 4.62 -31.68
CA VAL A 291 -21.64 3.44 -31.33
C VAL A 291 -21.89 2.32 -32.35
N GLU A 292 -20.93 1.42 -32.52
CA GLU A 292 -21.08 0.23 -33.35
C GLU A 292 -20.37 -0.97 -32.71
N ILE A 293 -21.01 -2.12 -32.66
CA ILE A 293 -20.41 -3.38 -32.20
C ILE A 293 -19.53 -3.96 -33.31
N LYS A 294 -18.20 -4.02 -33.07
CA LYS A 294 -17.25 -4.69 -33.99
C LYS A 294 -16.49 -5.79 -33.28
N SER A 295 -15.96 -6.72 -34.06
CA SER A 295 -15.03 -7.72 -33.54
C SER A 295 -13.70 -7.06 -33.21
N ALA A 296 -13.24 -7.24 -31.97
CA ALA A 296 -11.88 -7.02 -31.54
C ALA A 296 -10.99 -8.11 -32.17
N HIS A 297 -10.70 -8.00 -33.47
CA HIS A 297 -9.58 -8.72 -34.06
C HIS A 297 -8.30 -7.95 -33.74
N GLY A 298 -7.31 -8.65 -33.19
CA GLY A 298 -6.05 -8.10 -32.68
C GLY A 298 -5.06 -7.68 -33.76
N GLU A 299 -5.46 -6.78 -34.66
CA GLU A 299 -4.52 -5.97 -35.43
C GLU A 299 -4.74 -4.49 -35.08
N SER A 300 -3.69 -3.91 -34.48
CA SER A 300 -3.49 -2.49 -34.21
C SER A 300 -4.28 -1.84 -33.07
N LEU A 301 -3.92 -2.11 -31.80
CA LEU A 301 -4.08 -1.13 -30.71
C LEU A 301 -2.91 -1.10 -29.68
N TYR A 302 -1.77 -1.72 -29.96
CA TYR A 302 -0.54 -1.58 -29.15
C TYR A 302 0.69 -1.37 -30.03
N GLN A 303 0.69 -0.30 -30.81
CA GLN A 303 1.90 0.24 -31.42
C GLN A 303 1.66 1.72 -31.66
N ASP A 304 1.96 2.52 -30.64
CA ASP A 304 2.51 3.88 -30.72
C ASP A 304 2.43 4.48 -29.32
N ASP A 305 3.56 4.36 -28.60
CA ASP A 305 4.01 5.28 -27.52
C ASP A 305 5.30 4.78 -26.82
N LEU A 306 5.94 3.73 -27.32
CA LEU A 306 7.33 3.40 -27.00
C LEU A 306 8.10 3.32 -28.31
N TYR A 307 8.77 4.41 -28.69
CA TYR A 307 10.00 4.54 -29.49
C TYR A 307 10.01 5.88 -30.25
N LEU A 308 10.34 6.96 -29.54
CA LEU A 308 10.93 8.15 -30.16
C LEU A 308 11.68 8.98 -29.10
N ALA A 309 12.75 8.39 -28.58
CA ALA A 309 13.82 9.13 -27.92
C ALA A 309 15.12 8.32 -27.99
N HIS A 310 15.63 8.05 -29.19
CA HIS A 310 17.05 7.81 -29.44
C HIS A 310 17.29 7.90 -30.95
N ASP A 311 17.74 9.06 -31.40
CA ASP A 311 18.98 9.21 -32.18
C ASP A 311 19.00 10.57 -32.89
N GLY A 312 19.78 11.46 -32.29
CA GLY A 312 20.17 12.74 -32.86
C GLY A 312 21.64 12.98 -32.56
N GLN A 313 22.53 12.21 -33.21
CA GLN A 313 23.93 12.59 -33.41
C GLN A 313 24.40 12.16 -34.80
N SER A 314 24.62 13.17 -35.65
CA SER A 314 25.66 13.22 -36.67
C SER A 314 26.17 14.64 -36.71
#